data_AF-A0A924PNI7-F1
#
_entry.id   AF-A0A924PNI7-F1
#
_cell.length_a   1.000
_cell.length_b   1.000
_cell.length_c   1.000
_cell.angle_alpha   90.00
_cell.angle_beta   90.00
_cell.angle_gamma   90.00
#
_symmetry.space_group_name_H-M   'P 1'
#
loop_
_entity.id
_entity.type
_entity.pdbx_description
1 polymer ?
#
loop_
_entity_poly.entity_id
_entity_poly.type
_entity_poly.pdbx_seq_one_letter_code
_entity_poly.pdbx_strand_id
1 'polypeptide(L)'
;LILGAVGMLQFDVVAHRLEHEYGVDIVFENYDCYTARWLRGKDTDLSAIADKYGFNVALDGAEEYVYLAPNRVNLQMAQERYPDIEFLETREII
;
A
#
# COMPACT_ATOMS: atom_id res chain seq x y z
N LEU A 1 -10.32 -1.91 2.56
CA LEU A 1 -9.88 -1.41 1.25
C LEU A 1 -9.17 -0.08 1.49
N ILE A 2 -7.97 0.09 0.96
CA ILE A 2 -7.19 1.33 1.08
C ILE A 2 -7.07 1.91 -0.33
N LEU A 3 -7.32 3.20 -0.48
CA LEU A 3 -7.20 3.91 -1.75
C LEU A 3 -5.93 4.78 -1.71
N GLY A 4 -4.99 4.48 -2.59
CA GLY A 4 -3.80 5.29 -2.82
C GLY A 4 -4.02 6.23 -4.01
N ALA A 5 -3.79 7.53 -3.80
CA ALA A 5 -3.89 8.55 -4.83
C ALA A 5 -2.64 9.43 -4.81
N VAL A 6 -2.20 9.88 -5.99
CA VAL A 6 -1.08 10.83 -6.13
C VAL A 6 -1.55 12.26 -5.82
N GLY A 7 -2.85 12.55 -6.00
CA GLY A 7 -3.44 13.84 -5.68
C GLY A 7 -4.87 13.72 -5.14
N MET A 8 -5.27 14.68 -4.29
CA MET A 8 -6.56 14.63 -3.57
C MET A 8 -7.78 14.58 -4.50
N LEU A 9 -7.73 15.22 -5.67
CA LEU A 9 -8.83 15.24 -6.65
C LEU A 9 -9.24 13.83 -7.11
N GLN A 10 -8.35 12.85 -7.02
CA GLN A 10 -8.66 11.48 -7.42
C GLN A 10 -9.69 10.82 -6.48
N PHE A 11 -9.74 11.22 -5.20
CA PHE A 11 -10.75 10.72 -4.26
C PHE A 11 -12.15 11.22 -4.63
N ASP A 12 -12.29 12.50 -4.97
CA ASP A 12 -13.56 13.11 -5.37
C ASP A 12 -14.13 12.44 -6.64
N VAL A 13 -13.26 12.16 -7.62
CA VAL A 13 -13.66 11.48 -8.85
C VAL A 13 -14.13 10.05 -8.57
N VAL A 14 -13.44 9.33 -7.69
CA VAL A 14 -13.84 7.95 -7.32
C VAL A 14 -15.18 7.94 -6.60
N ALA A 15 -15.41 8.84 -5.64
CA ALA A 15 -16.70 8.95 -4.96
C ALA A 15 -17.85 9.24 -5.92
N HIS A 16 -17.68 10.26 -6.78
CA HIS A 16 -18.70 10.62 -7.76
C HIS A 16 -19.00 9.47 -8.72
N ARG A 17 -17.99 8.73 -9.18
CA ARG A 17 -18.20 7.58 -10.07
C ARG A 17 -18.91 6.42 -9.38
N LEU A 18 -18.57 6.11 -8.14
CA LEU A 18 -19.20 5.02 -7.39
C LEU A 18 -20.67 5.32 -7.07
N GLU A 19 -20.99 6.56 -6.72
CA GLU A 19 -22.37 6.99 -6.51
C GLU A 19 -23.16 6.94 -7.82
N HIS A 20 -22.61 7.50 -8.91
CA HIS A 20 -23.34 7.61 -10.18
C HIS A 20 -23.47 6.28 -10.93
N GLU A 21 -22.41 5.47 -11.01
CA GLU A 21 -22.39 4.22 -11.78
C GLU A 21 -22.98 3.04 -10.98
N TYR A 22 -22.85 3.05 -9.66
CA TYR A 22 -23.19 1.90 -8.81
C TYR A 22 -24.19 2.23 -7.68
N GLY A 23 -24.56 3.50 -7.48
CA GLY A 23 -25.48 3.90 -6.41
C GLY A 23 -24.89 3.67 -5.01
N VAL A 24 -23.57 3.57 -4.89
CA VAL A 24 -22.89 3.26 -3.63
C VAL A 24 -22.44 4.56 -2.96
N ASP A 25 -22.94 4.79 -1.75
CA ASP A 25 -22.47 5.87 -0.87
C ASP A 25 -21.20 5.40 -0.13
N ILE A 26 -20.15 6.21 -0.15
CA ILE A 26 -18.85 5.88 0.44
C ILE A 26 -18.38 6.98 1.39
N VAL A 27 -17.75 6.57 2.48
CA VAL A 27 -17.09 7.47 3.43
C VAL A 27 -15.59 7.18 3.40
N PHE A 28 -14.80 8.23 3.23
CA PHE A 28 -13.35 8.13 3.34
C PHE A 28 -12.90 8.43 4.76
N GLU A 29 -12.04 7.55 5.30
CA GLU A 29 -11.32 7.78 6.55
C GLU A 29 -9.84 7.95 6.25
N ASN A 30 -9.17 8.82 7.01
CA ASN A 30 -7.74 9.00 6.88
C ASN A 30 -7.01 7.75 7.38
N TYR A 31 -6.01 7.33 6.61
CA TYR A 31 -5.11 6.25 7.00
C TYR A 31 -3.71 6.83 7.26
N ASP A 32 -3.18 6.61 8.47
CA ASP A 32 -1.87 7.12 8.88
C ASP A 32 -0.74 6.34 8.19
N CYS A 33 -0.41 6.75 6.97
CA CYS A 33 0.68 6.20 6.17
C CYS A 33 1.60 7.32 5.70
N TYR A 34 2.89 7.18 5.99
CA TYR A 34 3.92 8.08 5.48
C TYR A 34 4.23 7.79 4.01
N THR A 35 4.43 6.52 3.66
CA THR A 35 4.71 6.14 2.28
C THR A 35 4.45 4.66 2.02
N ALA A 36 4.10 4.31 0.79
CA ALA A 36 3.92 2.94 0.33
C ALA A 36 5.15 2.48 -0.47
N ARG A 37 5.61 1.25 -0.26
CA ARG A 37 6.70 0.65 -1.03
C ARG A 37 6.30 -0.75 -1.47
N TRP A 38 6.43 -1.04 -2.76
CA TRP A 38 6.27 -2.41 -3.26
C TRP A 38 7.43 -3.27 -2.77
N LEU A 39 7.13 -4.47 -2.33
CA LEU A 39 8.11 -5.41 -1.83
C LEU A 39 8.45 -6.41 -2.93
N ARG A 40 9.74 -6.55 -3.23
CA ARG A 40 10.24 -7.54 -4.18
C ARG A 40 11.31 -8.39 -3.49
N GLY A 41 11.16 -9.70 -3.56
CA GLY A 41 12.05 -10.63 -2.89
C GLY A 41 11.58 -12.06 -3.04
N LYS A 42 12.12 -12.97 -2.23
CA LYS A 42 11.65 -14.36 -2.19
C LYS A 42 10.30 -14.41 -1.48
N ASP A 43 9.41 -15.29 -1.95
CA ASP A 43 8.06 -15.48 -1.39
C ASP A 43 8.07 -15.76 0.12
N THR A 44 9.06 -16.54 0.60
CA THR A 44 9.23 -16.81 2.04
C THR A 44 9.50 -15.55 2.86
N ASP A 45 10.26 -14.61 2.32
CA ASP A 45 10.63 -13.37 3.01
C ASP A 45 9.46 -12.37 2.97
N LEU A 46 8.73 -12.34 1.84
CA LEU A 46 7.50 -11.58 1.66
C LEU A 46 6.37 -12.03 2.60
N SER A 47 6.20 -13.35 2.75
CA SER A 47 5.25 -13.88 3.73
C SER A 47 5.69 -13.56 5.16
N ALA A 48 6.99 -13.65 5.48
CA ALA A 48 7.50 -13.36 6.82
C ALA A 48 7.31 -11.88 7.21
N ILE A 49 7.55 -10.94 6.28
CA ILE A 49 7.31 -9.52 6.52
C ILE A 49 5.82 -9.21 6.63
N ALA A 50 4.97 -9.87 5.81
CA ALA A 50 3.51 -9.76 5.92
C ALA A 50 3.00 -10.23 7.28
N ASP A 51 3.46 -11.39 7.76
CA ASP A 51 3.11 -11.91 9.09
C ASP A 51 3.60 -10.99 10.22
N LYS A 52 4.79 -10.40 10.04
CA LYS A 52 5.42 -9.58 11.08
C LYS A 52 4.79 -8.20 11.23
N TYR A 53 4.50 -7.55 10.11
CA TYR A 53 4.01 -6.18 10.07
C TYR A 53 2.50 -6.09 9.87
N GLY A 54 1.84 -7.21 9.53
CA GLY A 54 0.39 -7.40 9.52
C GLY A 54 -0.32 -6.24 8.83
N PHE A 55 -0.97 -5.39 9.63
CA PHE A 55 -1.72 -4.22 9.16
C PHE A 55 -0.93 -3.23 8.29
N ASN A 56 0.40 -3.20 8.41
CA ASN A 56 1.26 -2.34 7.59
C ASN A 56 1.70 -3.03 6.28
N VAL A 57 1.21 -4.23 5.98
CA VAL A 57 1.44 -4.90 4.70
C VAL A 57 0.08 -5.21 4.07
N ALA A 58 -0.09 -4.82 2.82
CA ALA A 58 -1.28 -5.05 2.04
C ALA A 58 -0.93 -5.72 0.71
N LEU A 59 -1.94 -6.29 0.06
CA LEU A 59 -1.86 -6.69 -1.34
C LEU A 59 -2.44 -5.57 -2.21
N ASP A 60 -1.75 -5.22 -3.28
CA ASP A 60 -2.31 -4.32 -4.29
C ASP A 60 -3.28 -5.05 -5.23
N GLY A 61 -3.82 -4.32 -6.22
CA GLY A 61 -4.77 -4.88 -7.18
C GLY A 61 -4.19 -5.96 -8.11
N ALA A 62 -2.89 -6.19 -8.09
CA ALA A 62 -2.18 -7.22 -8.84
C ALA A 62 -1.62 -8.33 -7.93
N GLU A 63 -2.11 -8.44 -6.70
CA GLU A 63 -1.68 -9.43 -5.70
C GLU A 63 -0.20 -9.30 -5.29
N GLU A 64 0.41 -8.12 -5.44
CA GLU A 64 1.77 -7.86 -4.97
C GLU A 64 1.78 -7.25 -3.58
N TYR A 65 2.77 -7.63 -2.78
CA TYR A 65 2.95 -7.11 -1.43
C TYR A 65 3.40 -5.65 -1.44
N VAL A 66 2.68 -4.82 -0.69
CA VAL A 66 2.97 -3.41 -0.48
C VAL A 66 3.12 -3.15 1.00
N TYR A 67 4.27 -2.62 1.40
CA TYR A 67 4.49 -2.13 2.75
C TYR A 67 4.01 -0.69 2.88
N LEU A 68 3.03 -0.47 3.75
CA LEU A 68 2.47 0.80 4.13
C LEU A 68 3.22 1.31 5.37
N ALA A 69 4.31 2.04 5.14
CA ALA A 69 5.14 2.53 6.24
C ALA A 69 4.43 3.68 6.97
N PRO A 70 4.16 3.55 8.29
CA PRO A 70 3.50 4.62 9.04
C PRO A 70 4.42 5.83 9.27
N ASN A 71 5.74 5.63 9.27
CA ASN A 71 6.75 6.69 9.36
C ASN A 71 8.09 6.23 8.76
N ARG A 72 9.01 7.19 8.57
CA ARG A 72 10.34 6.95 8.00
C ARG A 72 11.20 5.99 8.83
N VAL A 73 11.09 6.03 10.16
CA VAL A 73 11.89 5.17 11.06
C VAL A 73 11.49 3.71 10.89
N ASN A 74 10.19 3.43 10.83
CA ASN A 74 9.66 2.09 10.60
C ASN A 74 10.02 1.54 9.21
N LEU A 75 10.10 2.41 8.19
CA LEU A 75 10.62 2.02 6.88
C LEU A 75 12.07 1.59 6.97
N GLN A 76 12.92 2.43 7.56
CA GLN A 76 14.35 2.13 7.69
C GLN A 76 14.60 0.84 8.51
N MET A 77 13.89 0.66 9.63
CA MET A 77 14.00 -0.56 10.43
C MET A 77 13.55 -1.82 9.67
N ALA A 78 12.52 -1.71 8.82
CA ALA A 78 12.09 -2.82 7.98
C ALA A 78 13.15 -3.17 6.93
N GLN A 79 13.75 -2.17 6.28
CA GLN A 79 14.84 -2.35 5.32
C GLN A 79 16.09 -2.96 5.97
N GLU A 80 16.48 -2.51 7.16
CA GLU A 80 17.62 -3.06 7.90
C GLU A 80 17.38 -4.51 8.35
N ARG A 81 16.13 -4.85 8.71
CA ARG A 81 15.76 -6.20 9.16
C ARG A 81 15.60 -7.20 8.03
N TYR A 82 15.20 -6.74 6.86
CA TYR A 82 14.97 -7.56 5.66
C TYR A 82 15.84 -7.05 4.51
N PRO A 83 17.18 -7.21 4.59
CA PRO A 83 18.09 -6.65 3.58
C PRO A 83 17.96 -7.35 2.21
N ASP A 84 17.41 -8.56 2.17
CA ASP A 84 17.18 -9.33 0.94
C ASP A 84 15.85 -8.94 0.23
N ILE A 85 15.02 -8.10 0.85
CA ILE A 85 13.78 -7.58 0.26
C ILE A 85 14.05 -6.17 -0.29
N GLU A 86 13.75 -5.96 -1.55
CA GLU A 86 13.76 -4.64 -2.19
C GLU A 86 12.46 -3.89 -1.90
N PHE A 87 12.58 -2.65 -1.43
CA PHE A 87 11.47 -1.74 -1.18
C PHE A 87 11.41 -0.70 -2.31
N LEU A 88 10.58 -0.95 -3.31
CA LEU A 88 10.49 -0.17 -4.54
C LEU A 88 9.53 1.03 -4.38
N GLU A 89 9.95 2.19 -4.89
CA GLU A 89 9.13 3.42 -4.88
C GLU A 89 8.13 3.49 -6.04
N THR A 90 8.42 2.80 -7.13
CA THR A 90 7.61 2.78 -8.34
C THR A 90 7.50 1.35 -8.85
N ARG A 91 6.43 1.11 -9.61
CA ARG A 91 6.20 -0.15 -10.31
C ARG A 91 5.91 0.14 -11.78
N GLU A 92 6.49 -0.65 -12.67
CA GLU A 92 6.10 -0.69 -14.07
C GLU A 92 4.78 -1.47 -14.21
N ILE A 93 3.79 -0.87 -14.86
CA ILE A 93 2.57 -1.56 -15.25
C ILE A 93 2.80 -2.00 -16.69
N ILE A 94 2.94 -3.32 -16.91
CA ILE A 94 2.98 -3.91 -18.25
C ILE A 94 1.56 -4.09 -18.76
#